data_AF-A0A1C7ENH5-F1
#
_entry.id   AF-A0A1C7ENH5-F1
#
_cell.length_a   1.000
_cell.length_b   1.000
_cell.length_c   1.000
_cell.angle_alpha   90.00
_cell.angle_beta   90.00
_cell.angle_gamma   90.00
#
_symmetry.space_group_name_H-M   'P 1'
#
loop_
_entity.id
_entity.type
_entity.pdbx_description
1 polymer ?
#
loop_
_entity_poly.entity_id
_entity_poly.type
_entity_poly.pdbx_seq_one_letter_code
_entity_poly.pdbx_strand_id
1 'polypeptide(L)'
;MILIIAIAHKKILLSFWSVAIAVIFIAIGGWLLTPESQEAKNLKNELNIIVNESVGAISNMDKTRVSSIVVSKTSGGWDVELSLNADKGFTMISTKQLMWENAIKVLESASEINQLHNISLSWIYPVLNEQKNIEDKSVMSFTIDQATRDQIVWENLEPSVLPDLVYDYVEHSLLNE
;
A
#
# COMPACT_ATOMS: atom_id res chain seq x y z
N MET A 1 -27.04 -71.70 -28.20
CA MET A 1 -26.64 -72.54 -27.06
C MET A 1 -25.84 -71.66 -26.12
N ILE A 2 -26.36 -71.48 -24.92
CA ILE A 2 -25.80 -70.66 -23.84
C ILE A 2 -24.63 -71.41 -23.22
N LEU A 3 -23.52 -70.72 -22.90
CA LEU A 3 -22.72 -71.10 -21.75
C LEU A 3 -22.37 -69.83 -20.96
N ILE A 4 -23.02 -69.73 -19.81
CA ILE A 4 -22.73 -68.79 -18.73
C ILE A 4 -21.60 -69.40 -17.90
N ILE A 5 -20.55 -68.64 -17.62
CA ILE A 5 -19.79 -68.80 -16.38
C ILE A 5 -19.78 -67.43 -15.70
N ALA A 6 -20.55 -67.36 -14.62
CA ALA A 6 -20.46 -66.31 -13.63
C ALA A 6 -19.29 -66.62 -12.69
N ILE A 7 -18.42 -65.63 -12.43
CA ILE A 7 -17.70 -65.56 -11.15
C ILE A 7 -17.80 -64.13 -10.61
N ALA A 8 -18.23 -64.09 -9.36
CA ALA A 8 -18.65 -62.96 -8.57
C ALA A 8 -17.51 -62.01 -8.17
N HIS A 9 -17.94 -60.76 -7.92
CA HIS A 9 -17.49 -59.84 -6.87
C HIS A 9 -15.99 -59.65 -6.62
N LYS A 10 -15.49 -58.49 -7.07
CA LYS A 10 -14.51 -57.72 -6.30
C LYS A 10 -15.02 -56.28 -6.12
N LYS A 11 -15.67 -56.02 -4.98
CA LYS A 11 -15.81 -54.65 -4.44
C LYS A 11 -14.39 -54.13 -4.19
N ILE A 12 -14.07 -52.92 -4.61
CA ILE A 12 -13.16 -52.02 -3.89
C ILE A 12 -13.44 -50.58 -4.32
N LEU A 13 -13.88 -49.81 -3.32
CA LEU A 13 -13.86 -48.37 -3.14
C LEU A 13 -13.20 -47.56 -4.28
N LEU A 14 -14.02 -46.93 -5.12
CA LEU A 14 -13.58 -45.88 -6.05
C LEU A 14 -14.72 -44.88 -6.24
N SER A 15 -15.17 -44.23 -5.16
CA SER A 15 -16.25 -43.24 -5.27
C SER A 15 -16.38 -42.24 -4.11
N PHE A 16 -15.35 -42.05 -3.27
CA PHE A 16 -15.46 -41.10 -2.14
C PHE A 16 -14.35 -40.06 -2.02
N TRP A 17 -13.29 -40.12 -2.85
CA TRP A 17 -12.18 -39.15 -2.76
C TRP A 17 -12.25 -38.00 -3.77
N SER A 18 -13.12 -38.06 -4.78
CA SER A 18 -13.26 -37.00 -5.78
C SER A 18 -14.19 -35.86 -5.35
N VAL A 19 -15.07 -36.07 -4.37
CA VAL A 19 -15.97 -35.01 -3.87
C VAL A 19 -15.29 -34.14 -2.79
N ALA A 20 -14.39 -34.72 -1.99
CA ALA A 20 -13.70 -33.97 -0.92
C ALA A 20 -12.72 -32.91 -1.46
N ILE A 21 -12.10 -33.14 -2.62
CA ILE A 21 -11.14 -32.19 -3.22
C ILE A 21 -11.87 -30.98 -3.83
N ALA A 22 -13.09 -31.15 -4.35
CA ALA A 22 -13.87 -30.04 -4.90
C ALA A 22 -14.34 -29.03 -3.84
N VAL A 23 -14.60 -29.48 -2.61
CA VAL A 23 -15.03 -28.58 -1.51
C VAL A 23 -13.87 -27.75 -0.96
N ILE A 24 -12.64 -28.29 -0.96
CA ILE A 24 -11.44 -27.57 -0.49
C ILE A 24 -11.07 -26.43 -1.43
N PHE A 25 -11.21 -26.59 -2.76
CA PHE A 25 -10.93 -25.50 -3.70
C PHE A 25 -11.94 -24.35 -3.64
N ILE A 26 -13.20 -24.61 -3.27
CA ILE A 26 -14.21 -23.56 -3.08
C ILE A 26 -13.94 -22.77 -1.78
N ALA A 27 -13.47 -23.44 -0.72
CA ALA A 27 -13.13 -22.78 0.53
C ALA A 27 -11.86 -21.90 0.44
N ILE A 28 -10.87 -22.28 -0.36
CA ILE A 28 -9.62 -21.51 -0.53
C ILE A 28 -9.79 -20.41 -1.61
N GLY A 29 -10.59 -20.64 -2.65
CA GLY A 29 -10.85 -19.65 -3.70
C GLY A 29 -11.77 -18.50 -3.28
N GLY A 30 -12.58 -18.68 -2.23
CA GLY A 30 -13.53 -17.66 -1.77
C GLY A 30 -12.90 -16.43 -1.11
N TRP A 31 -11.65 -16.52 -0.66
CA TRP A 31 -10.93 -15.40 -0.03
C TRP A 31 -10.25 -14.45 -1.02
N LEU A 32 -10.16 -14.83 -2.31
CA LEU A 32 -9.50 -14.03 -3.35
C LEU A 32 -10.45 -13.04 -4.06
N LEU A 33 -11.75 -13.06 -3.75
CA LEU A 33 -12.78 -12.32 -4.49
C LEU A 33 -13.78 -11.59 -3.59
N THR A 34 -13.42 -11.21 -2.37
CA THR A 34 -14.25 -10.26 -1.63
C THR A 34 -14.15 -8.90 -2.34
N PRO A 35 -15.23 -8.38 -2.93
CA PRO A 35 -15.19 -7.07 -3.54
C PRO A 35 -14.81 -6.04 -2.47
N GLU A 36 -13.93 -5.12 -2.83
CA GLU A 36 -13.57 -4.00 -1.98
C GLU A 36 -14.83 -3.29 -1.48
N SER A 37 -14.90 -3.07 -0.16
CA SER A 37 -16.07 -2.44 0.46
C SER A 37 -16.26 -1.02 -0.04
N GLN A 38 -17.50 -0.52 -0.02
CA GLN A 38 -17.78 0.86 -0.43
C GLN A 38 -17.04 1.89 0.45
N GLU A 39 -16.87 1.58 1.74
CA GLU A 39 -16.12 2.41 2.68
C GLU A 39 -14.64 2.52 2.27
N ALA A 40 -14.01 1.40 1.90
CA ALA A 40 -12.62 1.40 1.42
C ALA A 40 -12.47 2.24 0.14
N LYS A 41 -13.41 2.12 -0.81
CA LYS A 41 -13.41 2.94 -2.04
C LYS A 41 -13.57 4.43 -1.75
N ASN A 42 -14.49 4.78 -0.86
CA ASN A 42 -14.71 6.17 -0.45
C ASN A 42 -13.45 6.75 0.19
N LEU A 43 -12.81 6.00 1.10
CA LEU A 43 -11.57 6.41 1.75
C LEU A 43 -10.42 6.60 0.75
N LYS A 44 -10.25 5.66 -0.20
CA LYS A 44 -9.24 5.81 -1.26
C LYS A 44 -9.47 7.06 -2.11
N ASN A 45 -10.74 7.35 -2.44
CA ASN A 45 -11.08 8.55 -3.21
C ASN A 45 -10.78 9.83 -2.42
N GLU A 46 -11.15 9.87 -1.13
CA GLU A 46 -10.87 10.99 -0.23
C GLU A 46 -9.36 11.23 -0.09
N LEU A 47 -8.56 10.18 0.15
CA LEU A 47 -7.10 10.27 0.21
C LEU A 47 -6.47 10.73 -1.12
N ASN A 48 -7.00 10.26 -2.25
CA ASN A 48 -6.54 10.71 -3.56
C ASN A 48 -6.84 12.20 -3.78
N ILE A 49 -7.98 12.71 -3.33
CA ILE A 49 -8.32 14.14 -3.36
C ILE A 49 -7.32 14.91 -2.50
N ILE A 50 -7.12 14.49 -1.24
CA ILE A 50 -6.18 15.11 -0.32
C ILE A 50 -4.79 15.21 -0.95
N VAL A 51 -4.23 14.11 -1.46
CA VAL A 51 -2.91 14.14 -2.09
C VAL A 51 -2.86 15.12 -3.26
N ASN A 52 -3.87 15.13 -4.12
CA ASN A 52 -3.89 15.99 -5.30
C ASN A 52 -4.04 17.48 -4.94
N GLU A 53 -4.80 17.80 -3.91
CA GLU A 53 -4.99 19.18 -3.42
C GLU A 53 -3.76 19.68 -2.64
N SER A 54 -3.13 18.83 -1.83
CA SER A 54 -1.97 19.19 -1.01
C SER A 54 -0.68 19.37 -1.83
N VAL A 55 -0.44 18.50 -2.83
CA VAL A 55 0.86 18.42 -3.52
C VAL A 55 0.76 18.31 -5.05
N GLY A 56 -0.43 18.48 -5.61
CA GLY A 56 -0.69 18.43 -7.05
C GLY A 56 -0.81 17.01 -7.60
N ALA A 57 -1.66 16.85 -8.63
CA ALA A 57 -1.98 15.55 -9.23
C ALA A 57 -0.88 14.95 -10.12
N ILE A 58 0.07 15.78 -10.58
CA ILE A 58 1.17 15.39 -11.45
C ILE A 58 2.46 15.89 -10.83
N SER A 59 3.46 15.01 -10.72
CA SER A 59 4.82 15.37 -10.29
C SER A 59 5.53 16.20 -11.37
N ASN A 60 6.57 16.93 -10.99
CA ASN A 60 7.40 17.68 -11.95
C ASN A 60 8.29 16.78 -12.85
N MET A 61 8.11 15.46 -12.75
CA MET A 61 8.72 14.45 -13.62
C MET A 61 7.68 13.81 -14.56
N ASP A 62 6.53 14.48 -14.78
CA ASP A 62 5.43 14.05 -15.66
C ASP A 62 4.79 12.69 -15.28
N LYS A 63 4.81 12.33 -13.99
CA LYS A 63 4.12 11.13 -13.46
C LYS A 63 2.91 11.52 -12.63
N THR A 64 1.83 10.73 -12.72
CA THR A 64 0.69 10.83 -11.79
C THR A 64 1.18 10.73 -10.35
N ARG A 65 0.76 11.67 -9.49
CA ARG A 65 1.25 11.76 -8.11
C ARG A 65 0.96 10.50 -7.33
N VAL A 66 -0.28 10.02 -7.36
CA VAL A 66 -0.69 8.79 -6.66
C VAL A 66 -0.37 7.59 -7.55
N SER A 67 0.60 6.77 -7.12
CA SER A 67 0.91 5.49 -7.77
C SER A 67 0.00 4.38 -7.27
N SER A 68 -0.22 4.32 -5.95
CA SER A 68 -1.16 3.38 -5.34
C SER A 68 -1.64 3.87 -3.97
N ILE A 69 -2.86 3.47 -3.63
CA ILE A 69 -3.43 3.59 -2.29
C ILE A 69 -3.92 2.20 -1.89
N VAL A 70 -3.37 1.68 -0.81
CA VAL A 70 -3.83 0.44 -0.17
C VAL A 70 -4.47 0.82 1.16
N VAL A 71 -5.64 0.25 1.43
CA VAL A 71 -6.32 0.44 2.71
C VAL A 71 -6.69 -0.93 3.27
N SER A 72 -6.52 -1.09 4.58
CA SER A 72 -6.89 -2.30 5.29
C SER A 72 -7.65 -1.94 6.57
N LYS A 73 -8.69 -2.70 6.88
CA LYS A 73 -9.49 -2.48 8.08
C LYS A 73 -8.88 -3.25 9.24
N THR A 74 -8.62 -2.57 10.34
CA THR A 74 -8.23 -3.16 11.62
C THR A 74 -9.29 -2.92 12.68
N SER A 75 -9.11 -3.47 13.87
CA SER A 75 -9.97 -3.16 15.03
C SER A 75 -9.86 -1.70 15.47
N GLY A 76 -8.73 -1.03 15.18
CA GLY A 76 -8.46 0.34 15.57
C GLY A 76 -8.92 1.40 14.56
N GLY A 77 -9.25 0.99 13.32
CA GLY A 77 -9.61 1.92 12.26
C GLY A 77 -9.18 1.41 10.89
N TRP A 78 -8.74 2.34 10.04
CA TRP A 78 -8.14 2.05 8.75
C TRP A 78 -6.63 2.26 8.81
N ASP A 79 -5.88 1.25 8.36
CA ASP A 79 -4.46 1.41 8.05
C ASP A 79 -4.33 1.68 6.56
N VAL A 80 -3.53 2.69 6.21
CA VAL A 80 -3.40 3.22 4.86
C VAL A 80 -1.94 3.21 4.44
N GLU A 81 -1.68 2.78 3.21
CA GLU A 81 -0.38 2.90 2.55
C GLU A 81 -0.54 3.73 1.27
N LEU A 82 0.13 4.88 1.24
CA LEU A 82 0.21 5.80 0.11
C LEU A 82 1.55 5.62 -0.58
N SER A 83 1.56 5.28 -1.87
CA SER A 83 2.77 5.31 -2.68
C SER A 83 2.67 6.44 -3.70
N LEU A 84 3.55 7.42 -3.58
CA LEU A 84 3.48 8.69 -4.28
C LEU A 84 4.72 8.92 -5.13
N ASN A 85 4.56 9.29 -6.40
CA ASN A 85 5.69 9.73 -7.23
C ASN A 85 6.22 11.06 -6.71
N ALA A 86 7.51 11.14 -6.38
CA ALA A 86 8.13 12.34 -5.84
C ALA A 86 8.42 13.39 -6.92
N ASP A 87 8.62 14.63 -6.48
CA ASP A 87 9.19 15.68 -7.33
C ASP A 87 10.72 15.61 -7.31
N LYS A 88 11.33 16.06 -8.40
CA LYS A 88 12.77 16.25 -8.52
C LYS A 88 13.15 17.70 -8.20
N GLY A 89 13.98 17.88 -7.19
CA GLY A 89 14.65 19.15 -6.91
C GLY A 89 15.85 19.40 -7.83
N PHE A 90 16.51 20.55 -7.64
CA PHE A 90 17.75 20.89 -8.35
C PHE A 90 18.92 19.98 -7.95
N THR A 91 18.96 19.56 -6.68
CA THR A 91 19.93 18.62 -6.06
C THR A 91 19.19 17.52 -5.30
N MET A 92 19.85 16.41 -4.95
CA MET A 92 19.21 15.36 -4.13
C MET A 92 18.86 15.84 -2.73
N ILE A 93 19.66 16.74 -2.14
CA ILE A 93 19.30 17.44 -0.90
C ILE A 93 17.97 18.18 -1.05
N SER A 94 17.79 18.96 -2.13
CA SER A 94 16.51 19.67 -2.35
C SER A 94 15.36 18.72 -2.69
N THR A 95 15.63 17.59 -3.38
CA THR A 95 14.63 16.53 -3.61
C THR A 95 14.14 15.95 -2.28
N LYS A 96 15.07 15.63 -1.37
CA LYS A 96 14.80 15.13 -0.03
C LYS A 96 13.98 16.13 0.79
N GLN A 97 14.33 17.41 0.74
CA GLN A 97 13.57 18.48 1.40
C GLN A 97 12.14 18.58 0.87
N LEU A 98 11.95 18.57 -0.45
CA LEU A 98 10.62 18.57 -1.06
C LEU A 98 9.79 17.34 -0.65
N MET A 99 10.41 16.16 -0.55
CA MET A 99 9.74 14.95 -0.07
C MET A 99 9.24 15.11 1.39
N TRP A 100 10.04 15.70 2.28
CA TRP A 100 9.60 16.00 3.65
C TRP A 100 8.48 17.03 3.68
N GLU A 101 8.64 18.16 3.00
CA GLU A 101 7.62 19.23 2.95
C GLU A 101 6.29 18.72 2.41
N ASN A 102 6.33 17.95 1.32
CA ASN A 102 5.14 17.38 0.71
C ASN A 102 4.53 16.27 1.57
N ALA A 103 5.33 15.48 2.29
CA ALA A 103 4.82 14.49 3.23
C ALA A 103 4.05 15.17 4.37
N ILE A 104 4.58 16.26 4.93
CA ILE A 104 3.91 17.05 5.97
C ILE A 104 2.54 17.53 5.47
N LYS A 105 2.46 18.16 4.29
CA LYS A 105 1.18 18.64 3.74
C LYS A 105 0.15 17.53 3.58
N VAL A 106 0.57 16.35 3.10
CA VAL A 106 -0.33 15.21 2.92
C VAL A 106 -0.76 14.65 4.28
N LEU A 107 0.17 14.48 5.21
CA LEU A 107 -0.10 13.92 6.54
C LEU A 107 -0.97 14.85 7.38
N GLU A 108 -0.75 16.16 7.31
CA GLU A 108 -1.58 17.19 7.95
C GLU A 108 -3.02 17.08 7.47
N SER A 109 -3.27 17.16 6.17
CA SER A 109 -4.63 17.07 5.63
C SER A 109 -5.28 15.70 5.88
N ALA A 110 -4.52 14.61 5.75
CA ALA A 110 -5.02 13.27 6.07
C ALA A 110 -5.31 13.08 7.56
N SER A 111 -4.68 13.87 8.44
CA SER A 111 -4.88 13.75 9.88
C SER A 111 -6.29 14.11 10.33
N GLU A 112 -7.01 14.91 9.54
CA GLU A 112 -8.42 15.27 9.76
C GLU A 112 -9.39 14.09 9.62
N ILE A 113 -8.94 12.98 9.00
CA ILE A 113 -9.72 11.76 8.86
C ILE A 113 -9.60 10.93 10.16
N ASN A 114 -10.55 11.14 11.08
CA ASN A 114 -10.59 10.50 12.41
C ASN A 114 -10.58 8.95 12.39
N GLN A 115 -10.94 8.33 11.27
CA GLN A 115 -10.99 6.87 11.14
C GLN A 115 -9.64 6.24 10.73
N LEU A 116 -8.59 7.03 10.51
CA LEU A 116 -7.25 6.56 10.17
C LEU A 116 -6.47 6.20 11.42
N HIS A 117 -6.12 4.92 11.54
CA HIS A 117 -5.31 4.39 12.62
C HIS A 117 -3.81 4.55 12.33
N ASN A 118 -3.35 4.06 11.18
CA ASN A 118 -1.98 4.26 10.69
C ASN A 118 -1.96 4.84 9.28
N ILE A 119 -0.99 5.69 9.00
CA ILE A 119 -0.70 6.20 7.66
C ILE A 119 0.76 5.90 7.35
N SER A 120 1.00 5.10 6.33
CA SER A 120 2.31 4.93 5.70
C SER A 120 2.36 5.71 4.40
N LEU A 121 3.37 6.55 4.22
CA LEU A 121 3.60 7.33 3.00
C LEU A 121 4.97 6.97 2.45
N SER A 122 5.03 6.53 1.20
CA SER A 122 6.24 6.15 0.49
C SER A 122 6.43 7.00 -0.77
N TRP A 123 7.60 7.60 -0.92
CA TRP A 123 8.01 8.35 -2.10
C TRP A 123 8.72 7.46 -3.11
N ILE A 124 8.16 7.37 -4.31
CA ILE A 124 8.74 6.67 -5.46
C ILE A 124 9.59 7.65 -6.25
N TYR A 125 10.83 7.27 -6.53
CA TYR A 125 11.77 8.05 -7.32
C TYR A 125 12.61 7.15 -8.25
N PRO A 126 12.97 7.62 -9.46
CA PRO A 126 13.82 6.87 -10.37
C PRO A 126 15.25 6.73 -9.80
N VAL A 127 15.74 5.50 -9.70
CA VAL A 127 17.09 5.16 -9.25
C VAL A 127 17.83 4.36 -10.32
N LEU A 128 19.15 4.52 -10.40
CA LEU A 128 19.99 3.65 -11.23
C LEU A 128 20.25 2.34 -10.50
N ASN A 129 19.98 1.21 -11.15
CA ASN A 129 20.36 -0.09 -10.63
C ASN A 129 21.80 -0.46 -10.98
N GLU A 130 22.28 -1.61 -10.48
CA GLU A 130 23.64 -2.11 -10.72
C GLU A 130 23.96 -2.29 -12.22
N GLN A 131 22.93 -2.54 -13.04
CA GLN A 131 23.02 -2.69 -14.49
C GLN A 131 22.90 -1.35 -15.24
N LYS A 132 22.90 -0.22 -14.52
CA LYS A 132 22.76 1.15 -15.06
C LYS A 132 21.42 1.42 -15.75
N ASN A 133 20.39 0.64 -15.45
CA ASN A 133 19.02 0.91 -15.88
C ASN A 133 18.31 1.78 -14.83
N ILE A 134 17.41 2.63 -15.29
CA ILE A 134 16.55 3.43 -14.40
C ILE A 134 15.36 2.56 -13.95
N GLU A 135 15.14 2.48 -12.65
CA GLU A 135 14.02 1.76 -12.03
C GLU A 135 13.35 2.68 -11.01
N ASP A 136 12.02 2.65 -10.94
CA ASP A 136 11.27 3.40 -9.94
C ASP A 136 11.20 2.62 -8.64
N LYS A 137 11.73 3.19 -7.55
CA LYS A 137 11.72 2.55 -6.22
C LYS A 137 11.21 3.49 -5.15
N SER A 138 10.67 2.91 -4.07
CA SER A 138 10.50 3.66 -2.83
C SER A 138 11.88 4.07 -2.32
N VAL A 139 12.11 5.38 -2.21
CA VAL A 139 13.38 5.96 -1.74
C VAL A 139 13.26 6.62 -0.38
N MET A 140 12.04 6.89 0.07
CA MET A 140 11.77 7.47 1.38
C MET A 140 10.39 7.03 1.85
N SER A 141 10.26 6.55 3.08
CA SER A 141 8.96 6.23 3.67
C SER A 141 8.83 6.67 5.10
N PHE A 142 7.60 7.01 5.48
CA PHE A 142 7.18 7.41 6.81
C PHE A 142 6.01 6.55 7.24
N THR A 143 5.98 6.11 8.49
CA THR A 143 4.76 5.56 9.07
C THR A 143 4.46 6.22 10.40
N ILE A 144 3.23 6.71 10.53
CA ILE A 144 2.76 7.44 11.70
C ILE A 144 1.40 6.93 12.17
N ASP A 145 1.29 6.73 13.48
CA ASP A 145 0.04 6.34 14.12
C ASP A 145 -0.83 7.56 14.46
N GLN A 146 -2.10 7.30 14.75
CA GLN A 146 -3.06 8.32 15.14
C GLN A 146 -2.64 9.09 16.41
N ALA A 147 -2.16 8.40 17.44
CA ALA A 147 -1.83 9.03 18.71
C ALA A 147 -0.69 10.06 18.58
N THR A 148 0.26 9.79 17.70
CA THR A 148 1.38 10.66 17.36
C THR A 148 0.89 11.82 16.50
N ARG A 149 0.11 11.55 15.45
CA ARG A 149 -0.50 12.59 14.59
C ARG A 149 -1.29 13.62 15.39
N ASP A 150 -2.10 13.16 16.35
CA ASP A 150 -2.98 14.01 17.15
C ASP A 150 -2.21 14.94 18.11
N GLN A 151 -0.92 14.68 18.35
CA GLN A 151 -0.04 15.51 19.18
C GLN A 151 0.79 16.51 18.37
N ILE A 152 0.85 16.36 17.03
CA ILE A 152 1.66 17.22 16.17
C ILE A 152 0.93 18.55 15.91
N VAL A 153 1.65 19.66 16.07
CA VAL A 153 1.21 20.98 15.59
C VAL A 153 1.79 21.21 14.21
N TRP A 154 1.03 20.87 13.17
CA TRP A 154 1.51 20.81 11.78
C TRP A 154 1.97 22.15 11.20
N GLU A 155 1.30 23.25 11.55
CA GLU A 155 1.57 24.61 10.99
C GLU A 155 3.04 25.07 11.14
N ASN A 156 3.75 24.58 12.15
CA ASN A 156 5.14 24.96 12.44
C ASN A 156 6.08 23.75 12.49
N LEU A 157 5.75 22.69 11.75
CA LEU A 157 6.57 21.50 11.71
C LEU A 157 7.74 21.69 10.74
N GLU A 158 8.95 21.72 11.28
CA GLU A 158 10.16 21.80 10.49
C GLU A 158 10.38 20.48 9.73
N PRO A 159 10.51 20.51 8.37
CA PRO A 159 10.55 19.29 7.55
C PRO A 159 11.60 18.28 7.98
N SER A 160 12.77 18.74 8.44
CA SER A 160 13.86 17.88 8.89
C SER A 160 13.59 17.13 10.18
N VAL A 161 12.56 17.52 10.95
CA VAL A 161 12.17 16.88 12.21
C VAL A 161 11.20 15.72 11.97
N LEU A 162 10.53 15.66 10.81
CA LEU A 162 9.57 14.60 10.50
C LEU A 162 10.13 13.18 10.75
N PRO A 163 11.37 12.83 10.34
CA PRO A 163 11.96 11.51 10.62
C PRO A 163 12.02 11.14 12.11
N ASP A 164 12.12 12.12 13.01
CA ASP A 164 12.22 11.90 14.46
C ASP A 164 10.85 11.74 15.13
N LEU A 165 9.77 12.14 14.44
CA LEU A 165 8.40 12.08 14.96
C LEU A 165 7.68 10.79 14.56
N VAL A 166 8.04 10.23 13.41
CA VAL A 166 7.42 9.01 12.89
C VAL A 166 8.02 7.78 13.57
N TYR A 167 7.22 6.73 13.76
CA TYR A 167 7.74 5.54 14.42
C TYR A 167 8.51 4.61 13.47
N ASP A 168 8.33 4.78 12.16
CA ASP A 168 9.12 4.10 11.13
C ASP A 168 9.53 5.09 10.03
N TYR A 169 10.84 5.15 9.77
CA TYR A 169 11.45 5.98 8.75
C TYR A 169 12.48 5.17 7.97
N VAL A 170 12.31 5.10 6.66
CA VAL A 170 13.29 4.48 5.76
C VAL A 170 13.74 5.50 4.75
N GLU A 171 15.05 5.56 4.52
CA GLU A 171 15.66 6.46 3.55
C GLU A 171 16.69 5.68 2.71
N HIS A 172 16.59 5.83 1.39
CA HIS A 172 17.54 5.27 0.45
C HIS A 172 18.81 6.11 0.38
N SER A 173 19.98 5.48 0.28
CA SER A 173 21.29 6.15 0.32
C SER A 173 21.48 7.23 -0.74
N LEU A 174 20.82 7.10 -1.90
CA LEU A 174 20.78 8.11 -2.97
C LEU A 174 20.45 9.53 -2.45
N LEU A 175 19.57 9.63 -1.45
CA LEU A 175 19.11 10.92 -0.93
C LEU A 175 20.16 11.63 -0.04
N ASN A 176 21.28 10.96 0.24
CA ASN A 176 22.41 11.50 1.01
C ASN A 176 23.59 11.92 0.13
N GLU A 177 23.48 11.79 -1.21
CA GLU A 177 24.48 12.24 -2.19
C GLU A 177 24.32 13.73 -2.55
#